data_AF-A0A2D8ENM0-F1
#
_entry.id   AF-A0A2D8ENM0-F1
#
_cell.length_a   1.000
_cell.length_b   1.000
_cell.length_c   1.000
_cell.angle_alpha   90.00
_cell.angle_beta   90.00
_cell.angle_gamma   90.00
#
_symmetry.space_group_name_H-M   'P 1'
#
loop_
_entity.id
_entity.type
_entity.pdbx_description
1 polymer ?
#
loop_
_entity_poly.entity_id
_entity_poly.type
_entity_poly.pdbx_seq_one_letter_code
_entity_poly.pdbx_strand_id
1 'polypeptide(L)' 'MPRKAKTKTKRKSKSRVNEAGNYTKPSMRKRLFERIKAGSKGGKPGQWSARKAQLLAKEYKAKGGGYK' A
#
# COMPACT_ATOMS: atom_id res chain seq x y z
N MET A 1 47.42 -8.68 16.30
CA MET A 1 45.99 -9.08 16.37
C MET A 1 45.20 -8.34 15.29
N PRO A 2 44.53 -9.03 14.35
CA PRO A 2 43.87 -8.38 13.20
C PRO A 2 42.58 -7.62 13.59
N ARG A 3 42.37 -6.46 12.96
CA ARG A 3 41.28 -5.51 13.20
C ARG A 3 39.94 -6.06 12.68
N LYS A 4 38.91 -6.12 13.54
CA LYS A 4 37.52 -6.49 13.16
C LYS A 4 36.98 -5.56 12.06
N ALA A 5 36.70 -6.13 10.89
CA ALA A 5 36.06 -5.42 9.78
C ALA A 5 34.59 -5.12 10.10
N LYS A 6 34.19 -3.84 10.00
CA LYS A 6 32.80 -3.37 10.17
C LYS A 6 31.98 -3.79 8.94
N THR A 7 30.98 -4.65 9.13
CA THR A 7 30.03 -5.06 8.09
C THR A 7 29.20 -3.86 7.62
N LYS A 8 29.28 -3.50 6.33
CA LYS A 8 28.51 -2.43 5.71
C LYS A 8 27.01 -2.80 5.70
N THR A 9 26.19 -2.10 6.49
CA THR A 9 24.73 -2.25 6.48
C THR A 9 24.18 -1.87 5.11
N LYS A 10 23.58 -2.82 4.38
CA LYS A 10 22.88 -2.53 3.11
C LYS A 10 21.82 -1.47 3.35
N ARG A 11 21.87 -0.36 2.59
CA ARG A 11 20.85 0.70 2.62
C ARG A 11 19.50 0.10 2.22
N LYS A 12 18.47 0.24 3.06
CA LYS A 12 17.10 -0.20 2.75
C LYS A 12 16.66 0.44 1.43
N SER A 13 16.28 -0.38 0.46
CA SER A 13 15.66 0.10 -0.78
C SER A 13 14.39 0.87 -0.45
N LYS A 14 14.21 2.05 -1.06
CA LYS A 14 12.99 2.86 -0.89
C LYS A 14 11.76 2.02 -1.25
N SER A 15 10.76 2.01 -0.37
CA SER A 15 9.51 1.29 -0.58
C SER A 15 8.73 1.89 -1.74
N ARG A 16 8.48 1.12 -2.81
CA ARG A 16 7.77 1.55 -4.03
C ARG A 16 6.25 1.42 -3.96
N VAL A 17 5.71 1.04 -2.80
CA VAL A 17 4.27 0.73 -2.60
C VAL A 17 3.32 1.89 -2.93
N ASN A 18 3.83 3.12 -3.07
CA ASN A 18 3.06 4.31 -3.41
C ASN A 18 3.51 4.99 -4.72
N GLU A 19 4.41 4.40 -5.51
CA GLU A 19 4.68 4.91 -6.85
C GLU A 19 3.44 4.71 -7.73
N ALA A 20 3.02 5.77 -8.43
CA ALA A 20 1.81 5.74 -9.28
C ALA A 20 1.87 4.65 -10.37
N GLY A 21 3.07 4.18 -10.74
CA GLY A 21 3.29 3.07 -11.66
C GLY A 21 3.08 1.67 -11.05
N ASN A 22 2.90 1.56 -9.73
CA ASN A 22 2.82 0.28 -9.02
C ASN A 22 1.42 -0.36 -9.09
N TYR A 23 0.43 0.29 -9.72
CA TYR A 23 -0.95 -0.18 -9.80
C TYR A 23 -1.35 -0.39 -11.27
N THR A 24 -1.87 -1.56 -11.62
CA THR A 24 -2.28 -1.85 -13.01
C THR A 24 -3.58 -1.16 -13.43
N LYS A 25 -4.41 -0.78 -12.45
CA LYS A 25 -5.72 -0.14 -12.65
C LYS A 25 -5.91 1.05 -11.70
N PRO A 26 -5.25 2.20 -11.92
CA PRO A 26 -5.29 3.34 -11.01
C PRO A 26 -6.70 3.95 -10.84
N SER A 27 -7.48 4.04 -11.92
CA SER A 27 -8.84 4.59 -11.90
C SER A 27 -9.80 3.76 -11.04
N MET A 28 -9.68 2.42 -11.13
CA MET A 28 -10.48 1.51 -10.30
C MET A 28 -10.09 1.61 -8.82
N ARG A 29 -8.79 1.72 -8.52
CA ARG A 29 -8.31 1.92 -7.15
C ARG A 29 -8.87 3.21 -6.55
N LYS A 30 -8.90 4.30 -7.32
CA LYS A 30 -9.45 5.59 -6.85
C LYS A 30 -10.93 5.46 -6.49
N ARG A 31 -11.75 4.84 -7.35
CA ARG A 31 -13.18 4.59 -7.09
C ARG A 31 -13.40 3.75 -5.83
N LEU A 32 -12.62 2.68 -5.66
CA LEU A 32 -12.68 1.83 -4.47
C LEU A 32 -12.25 2.58 -3.21
N PHE A 33 -11.19 3.39 -3.30
CA PHE A 33 -10.69 4.19 -2.19
C PHE A 33 -11.72 5.20 -1.69
N GLU A 34 -12.37 5.93 -2.60
CA GLU A 34 -13.42 6.90 -2.23
C GLU A 34 -14.62 6.20 -1.60
N ARG A 35 -15.07 5.08 -2.17
CA ARG A 35 -16.18 4.28 -1.62
C ARG A 35 -15.85 3.72 -0.22
N ILE A 36 -14.66 3.18 0.00
CA ILE A 36 -14.23 2.64 1.29
C ILE A 36 -14.01 3.77 2.31
N LYS A 37 -13.48 4.91 1.87
CA LYS A 37 -13.31 6.09 2.73
C LYS A 37 -14.68 6.59 3.21
N ALA A 38 -15.65 6.71 2.32
CA ALA A 38 -17.02 7.12 2.67
C ALA A 38 -17.74 6.10 3.55
N GLY A 39 -17.43 4.81 3.41
CA GLY A 39 -18.02 3.75 4.24
C GLY A 39 -17.61 3.80 5.72
N SER A 40 -18.47 3.23 6.57
CA SER A 40 -18.21 2.98 7.99
C SER A 40 -17.42 1.69 8.27
N LYS A 41 -17.20 0.86 7.25
CA LYS A 41 -16.41 -0.37 7.39
C LYS A 41 -14.93 -0.04 7.54
N GLY A 42 -14.33 -0.50 8.63
CA GLY A 42 -12.91 -0.30 8.92
C GLY A 42 -12.59 1.03 9.61
N GLY A 43 -13.57 1.81 10.04
CA GLY A 43 -13.36 3.04 10.81
C GLY A 43 -14.48 4.05 10.60
N LYS A 44 -14.32 5.26 11.14
CA LYS A 44 -15.31 6.32 10.96
C LYS A 44 -15.46 6.68 9.46
N PRO A 45 -16.69 6.93 8.97
CA PRO A 45 -16.91 7.50 7.63
C PRO A 45 -16.05 8.73 7.38
N GLY A 46 -15.54 8.87 6.15
CA GLY A 46 -14.68 10.00 5.74
C GLY A 46 -13.21 9.89 6.15
N GLN A 47 -12.89 9.10 7.19
CA GLN A 47 -11.50 8.93 7.65
C GLN A 47 -10.79 7.78 6.96
N TRP A 48 -9.46 7.88 6.87
CA TRP A 48 -8.60 6.82 6.35
C TRP A 48 -7.88 6.11 7.50
N SER A 49 -8.01 4.79 7.57
CA SER A 49 -7.47 3.95 8.64
C SER A 49 -6.73 2.74 8.07
N ALA A 50 -5.94 2.05 8.91
CA ALA A 50 -5.23 0.83 8.52
C ALA A 50 -6.18 -0.29 8.05
N ARG A 51 -7.33 -0.48 8.71
CA ARG A 51 -8.35 -1.47 8.29
C ARG A 51 -8.96 -1.13 6.92
N LYS A 52 -9.19 0.16 6.63
CA LYS A 52 -9.66 0.59 5.30
C LYS A 52 -8.63 0.35 4.20
N ALA A 53 -7.35 0.54 4.49
CA ALA A 53 -6.28 0.21 3.54
C ALA A 53 -6.22 -1.29 3.22
N GLN A 54 -6.39 -2.14 4.24
CA GLN A 54 -6.48 -3.60 4.05
C GLN A 54 -7.70 -3.99 3.22
N LEU A 55 -8.87 -3.38 3.48
CA LEU A 55 -10.08 -3.57 2.67
C LEU A 55 -9.84 -3.16 1.22
N LEU A 56 -9.23 -2.00 0.98
CA LEU A 56 -8.90 -1.55 -0.37
C LEU A 56 -8.01 -2.56 -1.08
N ALA A 57 -6.96 -3.05 -0.44
CA ALA A 57 -6.07 -4.05 -1.07
C ALA A 57 -6.82 -5.34 -1.43
N LYS A 58 -7.69 -5.83 -0.53
CA LYS A 58 -8.52 -7.01 -0.78
C LYS A 58 -9.50 -6.79 -1.94
N GLU A 59 -10.27 -5.71 -1.91
CA GLU A 59 -11.24 -5.40 -2.98
C GLU A 59 -10.55 -5.11 -4.31
N TYR A 60 -9.42 -4.41 -4.27
CA TYR A 60 -8.64 -4.10 -5.45
C TYR A 60 -8.15 -5.38 -6.13
N LYS A 61 -7.57 -6.30 -5.36
CA LYS A 61 -7.16 -7.63 -5.86
C LYS A 61 -8.36 -8.43 -6.37
N ALA A 62 -9.47 -8.45 -5.63
CA ALA A 62 -10.68 -9.18 -6.02
C ALA A 62 -11.29 -8.67 -7.33
N LYS A 63 -11.21 -7.36 -7.61
CA LYS A 63 -11.64 -6.76 -8.89
C LYS A 63 -10.58 -6.86 -10.00
N GLY A 64 -9.56 -7.72 -9.82
CA GLY A 64 -8.49 -7.94 -10.79
C GLY A 64 -7.50 -6.76 -10.90
N GLY A 65 -7.38 -5.98 -9.84
CA GLY A 65 -6.34 -4.96 -9.68
C GLY A 65 -5.03 -5.62 -9.28
N GLY A 66 -3.98 -5.35 -10.04
CA GLY A 66 -2.64 -5.90 -9.84
C GLY A 66 -1.67 -4.84 -9.34
N TYR A 67 -0.55 -5.32 -8.81
CA TYR A 67 0.58 -4.50 -8.41
C TYR A 67 1.74 -4.79 -9.36
N LYS A 68 2.48 -3.75 -9.78
CA LYS A 68 3.74 -3.87 -10.54
C LYS A 68 4.95 -3.82 -9.62
#